data_AF-A0A6P2ANU0-F1
#
_entry.id   AF-A0A6P2ANU0-F1
#
_cell.length_a   1.000
_cell.length_b   1.000
_cell.length_c   1.000
_cell.angle_alpha   90.00
_cell.angle_beta   90.00
_cell.angle_gamma   90.00
#
_symmetry.space_group_name_H-M   'P 1'
#
loop_
_entity.id
_entity.type
_entity.pdbx_description
1 polymer ?
#
loop_
_entity_poly.entity_id
_entity_poly.type
_entity_poly.pdbx_seq_one_letter_code
_entity_poly.pdbx_strand_id
1 'polypeptide(L)'
;MGKPASQVGGSLFIIIAMQLTRITPIAILASFSLGITACNQASSQWQGTWEFANPDTGETVQFILSEDQKVFFLPPEGLGPEPVAYEIPITRVSDATTVPEGMEVIDLAAEIEKSAAQAVSSEGALSVSALMRAQQAYHLEKGEFTDDFEELAVGLPSETDNFAYTMTLGENQIAITGTAKVENAKSYAGLVYLAGEGPQSMSQAILCTTEADSTTTPDLPELDNGEATCGGDSIPLE
;
A
#
# COMPACT_ATOMS: atom_id res chain seq x y z
N MET A 1 -1.67 -38.66 8.74
CA MET A 1 -1.14 -38.41 7.38
C MET A 1 -1.08 -36.90 7.20
N GLY A 2 0.08 -36.32 7.48
CA GLY A 2 0.31 -34.87 7.44
C GLY A 2 0.78 -34.43 6.06
N LYS A 3 0.22 -33.33 5.57
CA LYS A 3 0.58 -32.68 4.31
C LYS A 3 1.39 -31.42 4.67
N PRO A 4 2.61 -31.21 4.15
CA PRO A 4 3.31 -29.96 4.37
C PRO A 4 2.87 -28.90 3.35
N ALA A 5 2.78 -27.67 3.85
CA ALA A 5 2.54 -26.44 3.12
C ALA A 5 3.74 -26.10 2.21
N SER A 6 3.47 -25.67 0.98
CA SER A 6 4.46 -25.12 0.06
C SER A 6 4.50 -23.60 0.25
N GLN A 7 5.63 -23.11 0.73
CA GLN A 7 5.89 -21.69 0.97
C GLN A 7 6.23 -20.99 -0.36
N VAL A 8 5.60 -19.84 -0.58
CA VAL A 8 5.78 -18.94 -1.70
C VAL A 8 7.07 -18.14 -1.49
N GLY A 9 7.99 -18.19 -2.46
CA GLY A 9 9.19 -17.35 -2.50
C GLY A 9 9.21 -16.57 -3.80
N GLY A 10 8.53 -15.42 -3.83
CA GLY A 10 8.64 -14.46 -4.93
C GLY A 10 9.89 -13.63 -4.77
N SER A 11 10.92 -13.88 -5.58
CA SER A 11 12.07 -12.99 -5.70
C SER A 11 11.67 -11.74 -6.50
N LEU A 12 11.67 -10.59 -5.82
CA LEU A 12 11.50 -9.28 -6.42
C LEU A 12 12.80 -8.89 -7.15
N PHE A 13 12.77 -8.87 -8.48
CA PHE A 13 13.87 -8.35 -9.30
C PHE A 13 13.57 -6.90 -9.68
N ILE A 14 14.30 -5.95 -9.09
CA ILE A 14 14.25 -4.53 -9.45
C ILE A 14 15.25 -4.32 -10.60
N ILE A 15 14.77 -3.91 -11.79
CA ILE A 15 15.62 -3.53 -12.92
C ILE A 15 15.32 -2.06 -13.26
N ILE A 16 16.27 -1.17 -12.99
CA ILE A 16 16.21 0.25 -13.34
C ILE A 16 16.77 0.42 -14.76
N ALA A 17 16.03 1.06 -15.66
CA ALA A 17 16.48 1.39 -17.01
C ALA A 17 16.48 2.92 -17.24
N MET A 18 17.64 3.48 -17.56
CA MET A 18 17.81 4.89 -17.93
C MET A 18 17.93 5.03 -19.46
N GLN A 19 17.06 5.85 -20.08
CA GLN A 19 17.10 6.19 -21.51
C GLN A 19 17.97 7.43 -21.75
N LEU A 20 18.94 7.35 -22.69
CA LEU A 20 19.87 8.44 -23.03
C LEU A 20 19.54 9.07 -24.41
N THR A 21 19.35 10.39 -24.42
CA THR A 21 19.17 11.21 -25.62
C THR A 21 20.50 11.58 -26.30
N ARG A 22 20.45 11.66 -27.64
CA ARG A 22 21.59 11.69 -28.59
C ARG A 22 22.48 12.94 -28.48
N ILE A 23 23.80 12.74 -28.47
CA ILE A 23 24.83 13.79 -28.65
C ILE A 23 25.29 13.81 -30.11
N THR A 24 25.27 14.99 -30.74
CA THR A 24 25.73 15.24 -32.12
C THR A 24 27.26 15.44 -32.17
N PRO A 25 28.01 14.83 -33.11
CA PRO A 25 29.45 15.05 -33.20
C PRO A 25 29.80 16.25 -34.12
N ILE A 26 30.60 17.19 -33.62
CA ILE A 26 31.34 18.16 -34.43
C ILE A 26 32.71 17.56 -34.75
N ALA A 27 33.00 17.39 -36.04
CA ALA A 27 34.28 16.89 -36.53
C ALA A 27 35.33 18.02 -36.58
N ILE A 28 36.46 17.85 -35.92
CA ILE A 28 37.70 18.60 -36.20
C ILE A 28 38.82 17.59 -36.46
N LEU A 29 39.35 17.63 -37.68
CA LEU A 29 40.50 16.89 -38.17
C LEU A 29 41.80 17.47 -37.57
N ALA A 30 42.55 16.64 -36.84
CA ALA A 30 43.99 16.83 -36.66
C ALA A 30 44.68 15.47 -36.52
N SER A 31 45.57 15.19 -37.46
CA SER A 31 46.41 13.99 -37.58
C SER A 31 47.54 13.97 -36.55
N PHE A 32 47.63 12.93 -35.73
CA PHE A 32 48.84 12.60 -34.96
C PHE A 32 48.94 11.09 -34.63
N SER A 33 50.07 10.50 -35.04
CA SER A 33 50.76 9.27 -34.62
C SER A 33 50.00 8.07 -34.03
N LEU A 34 50.23 6.90 -34.65
CA LEU A 34 49.97 5.55 -34.14
C LEU A 34 50.56 5.33 -32.74
N GLY A 35 49.70 5.34 -31.72
CA GLY A 35 49.93 4.74 -30.42
C GLY A 35 48.70 3.90 -30.08
N ILE A 36 48.84 2.58 -30.08
CA ILE A 36 47.78 1.65 -29.69
C ILE A 36 47.58 1.79 -28.18
N THR A 37 46.63 2.62 -27.76
CA THR A 37 46.03 2.56 -26.41
C THR A 37 44.60 3.07 -26.54
N ALA A 38 43.71 2.21 -27.03
CA ALA A 38 42.28 2.47 -27.01
C ALA A 38 41.53 1.16 -26.77
N CYS A 39 41.59 0.68 -25.53
CA CYS A 39 40.64 -0.32 -25.02
C CYS A 39 40.59 -0.22 -23.49
N ASN A 40 40.00 0.85 -22.94
CA ASN A 40 39.41 0.81 -21.58
C ASN A 40 38.59 2.05 -21.16
N GLN A 41 37.95 2.78 -22.09
CA GLN A 41 37.18 3.97 -21.70
C GLN A 41 35.67 3.73 -21.47
N ALA A 42 35.19 2.48 -21.51
CA ALA A 42 33.75 2.21 -21.37
C ALA A 42 33.30 1.95 -19.91
N SER A 43 34.20 1.58 -18.99
CA SER A 43 33.84 1.19 -17.61
C SER A 43 33.81 2.33 -16.60
N SER A 44 34.33 3.52 -16.94
CA SER A 44 34.38 4.68 -16.03
C SER A 44 33.12 5.53 -16.05
N GLN A 45 32.21 5.34 -17.01
CA GLN A 45 31.06 6.26 -17.21
C GLN A 45 29.96 6.12 -16.14
N TRP A 46 29.91 4.99 -15.43
CA TRP A 46 28.87 4.71 -14.42
C TRP A 46 29.38 4.82 -12.98
N GLN A 47 30.69 4.95 -12.79
CA GLN A 47 31.30 5.08 -11.47
C GLN A 47 30.95 6.44 -10.86
N GLY A 48 30.55 6.45 -9.59
CA GLY A 48 30.21 7.67 -8.88
C GLY A 48 29.13 7.48 -7.83
N THR A 49 28.85 8.57 -7.14
CA THR A 49 27.69 8.67 -6.25
C THR A 49 26.51 9.18 -7.06
N TRP A 50 25.42 8.43 -7.01
CA TRP A 50 24.16 8.73 -7.65
C TRP A 50 23.15 9.03 -6.56
N GLU A 51 22.36 10.08 -6.76
CA GLU A 51 21.30 10.48 -5.86
C GLU A 51 19.96 10.32 -6.58
N PHE A 52 19.05 9.59 -5.96
CA PHE A 52 17.65 9.55 -6.35
C PHE A 52 16.90 10.46 -5.40
N ALA A 53 16.30 11.52 -5.93
CA ALA A 53 15.39 12.37 -5.18
C ALA A 53 13.96 11.96 -5.51
N ASN A 54 13.14 11.76 -4.49
CA ASN A 54 11.70 11.76 -4.65
C ASN A 54 11.28 13.21 -5.00
N PRO A 55 10.68 13.45 -6.18
CA PRO A 55 10.32 14.81 -6.60
C PRO A 55 9.22 15.44 -5.74
N ASP A 56 8.40 14.62 -5.07
CA ASP A 56 7.23 15.06 -4.30
C ASP A 56 7.59 15.30 -2.83
N THR A 57 8.41 14.43 -2.23
CA THR A 57 8.82 14.56 -0.81
C THR A 57 10.15 15.30 -0.62
N GLY A 58 10.98 15.38 -1.67
CA GLY A 58 12.34 15.92 -1.59
C GLY A 58 13.32 15.01 -0.85
N GLU A 59 12.89 13.82 -0.40
CA GLU A 59 13.76 12.85 0.23
C GLU A 59 14.73 12.28 -0.78
N THR A 60 15.99 12.11 -0.37
CA THR A 60 17.03 11.59 -1.24
C THR A 60 17.61 10.29 -0.72
N VAL A 61 17.94 9.40 -1.65
CA VAL A 61 18.67 8.17 -1.40
C VAL A 61 19.92 8.18 -2.26
N GLN A 62 21.06 7.90 -1.64
CA GLN A 62 22.33 7.83 -2.34
C GLN A 62 22.78 6.39 -2.54
N PHE A 63 23.25 6.11 -3.76
CA PHE A 63 23.93 4.88 -4.09
C PHE A 63 25.31 5.17 -4.66
N ILE A 64 26.29 4.35 -4.31
CA ILE A 64 27.65 4.45 -4.84
C ILE A 64 27.90 3.23 -5.71
N LEU A 65 28.25 3.45 -6.98
CA LEU A 65 28.80 2.40 -7.84
C LEU A 65 30.32 2.54 -7.85
N SER A 66 31.00 1.61 -7.19
CA SER A 66 32.46 1.61 -7.06
C SER A 66 33.17 1.06 -8.29
N GLU A 67 34.49 1.28 -8.34
CA GLU A 67 35.36 0.79 -9.41
C GLU A 67 35.34 -0.76 -9.54
N ASP A 68 35.15 -1.46 -8.42
CA ASP A 68 35.01 -2.92 -8.37
C ASP A 68 33.58 -3.42 -8.65
N GLN A 69 32.71 -2.58 -9.22
CA GLN A 69 31.32 -2.90 -9.59
C GLN A 69 30.41 -3.28 -8.41
N LYS A 70 30.73 -2.81 -7.20
CA LYS A 70 29.84 -2.95 -6.05
C LYS A 70 28.89 -1.77 -5.97
N VAL A 71 27.66 -2.06 -5.55
CA VAL A 71 26.66 -1.03 -5.25
C VAL A 71 26.54 -0.91 -3.75
N PHE A 72 26.76 0.29 -3.23
CA PHE A 72 26.51 0.62 -1.83
C PHE A 72 25.26 1.48 -1.73
N PHE A 73 24.37 1.13 -0.80
CA PHE A 73 23.25 1.98 -0.40
C PHE A 73 23.61 2.76 0.86
N LEU A 74 23.38 4.08 0.82
CA LEU A 74 23.50 4.97 1.96
C LEU A 74 22.10 5.36 2.44
N PRO A 75 21.66 4.89 3.62
CA PRO A 75 20.37 5.29 4.17
C PRO A 75 20.38 6.79 4.50
N PRO A 76 19.23 7.48 4.38
CA PRO A 76 19.11 8.88 4.81
C PRO A 76 19.44 9.03 6.30
N GLU A 77 19.99 10.20 6.65
CA GLU A 77 20.43 10.50 8.01
C GLU A 77 19.27 10.36 9.01
N GLY A 78 19.52 9.69 10.15
CA GLY A 78 18.52 9.51 11.22
C GLY A 78 17.85 8.13 11.30
N LEU A 79 18.10 7.22 10.34
CA LEU A 79 17.57 5.85 10.36
C LEU A 79 18.36 4.85 11.24
N GLY A 80 19.31 5.32 12.05
CA GLY A 80 20.06 4.46 12.96
C GLY A 80 21.09 5.23 13.79
N PRO A 81 21.67 4.59 14.82
CA PRO A 81 22.66 5.23 15.70
C PRO A 81 24.01 5.48 15.02
N GLU A 82 24.29 4.82 13.90
CA GLU A 82 25.57 4.90 13.18
C GLU A 82 25.36 4.97 11.65
N PRO A 83 26.25 5.69 10.93
CA PRO A 83 26.25 5.69 9.47
C PRO A 83 26.72 4.33 8.95
N VAL A 84 25.79 3.54 8.39
CA VAL A 84 26.07 2.22 7.82
C VAL A 84 25.83 2.24 6.32
N ALA A 85 26.79 1.76 5.54
CA ALA A 85 26.62 1.49 4.12
C ALA A 85 26.29 0.01 3.91
N TYR A 86 25.27 -0.29 3.13
CA TYR A 86 24.87 -1.66 2.81
C TYR A 86 25.38 -2.05 1.42
N GLU A 87 26.19 -3.12 1.33
CA GLU A 87 26.62 -3.68 0.05
C GLU A 87 25.49 -4.51 -0.56
N ILE A 88 25.11 -4.19 -1.80
CA ILE A 88 24.14 -4.93 -2.58
C ILE A 88 24.93 -5.81 -3.57
N PRO A 89 24.89 -7.14 -3.42
CA PRO A 89 25.62 -8.03 -4.33
C PRO A 89 24.92 -8.04 -5.70
N ILE A 90 25.48 -7.31 -6.67
CA ILE A 90 25.02 -7.33 -8.06
C ILE A 90 26.01 -8.09 -8.94
N THR A 91 25.51 -8.78 -9.97
CA THR A 91 26.34 -9.43 -10.98
C THR A 91 25.85 -8.99 -12.36
N ARG A 92 26.77 -8.61 -13.23
CA ARG A 92 26.44 -8.25 -14.60
C ARG A 92 26.01 -9.49 -15.38
N VAL A 93 24.76 -9.53 -15.81
CA VAL A 93 24.17 -10.69 -16.52
C VAL A 93 23.99 -10.47 -18.03
N SER A 94 24.15 -9.24 -18.53
CA SER A 94 24.00 -8.92 -19.96
C SER A 94 24.69 -7.59 -20.34
N ASP A 95 25.06 -7.44 -21.61
CA ASP A 95 25.47 -6.17 -22.23
C ASP A 95 24.28 -5.36 -22.77
N ALA A 96 23.07 -5.90 -22.74
CA ALA A 96 21.88 -5.24 -23.26
C ALA A 96 21.55 -3.96 -22.46
N THR A 97 21.35 -2.85 -23.18
CA THR A 97 21.06 -1.52 -22.60
C THR A 97 19.58 -1.14 -22.72
N THR A 98 18.75 -2.03 -23.23
CA THR A 98 17.31 -1.83 -23.39
C THR A 98 16.58 -2.82 -22.50
N VAL A 99 15.49 -2.37 -21.88
CA VAL A 99 14.56 -3.28 -21.19
C VAL A 99 14.08 -4.33 -22.21
N PRO A 100 14.11 -5.64 -21.87
CA PRO A 100 13.60 -6.68 -22.76
C PRO A 100 12.17 -6.40 -23.23
N GLU A 101 11.87 -6.72 -24.49
CA GLU A 101 10.50 -6.59 -25.01
C GLU A 101 9.52 -7.44 -24.20
N GLY A 102 8.33 -6.88 -23.93
CA GLY A 102 7.29 -7.55 -23.14
C GLY A 102 7.40 -7.35 -21.62
N MET A 103 8.38 -6.58 -21.14
CA MET A 103 8.45 -6.18 -19.73
C MET A 103 7.65 -4.89 -19.49
N GLU A 104 6.84 -4.89 -18.44
CA GLU A 104 6.18 -3.70 -17.92
C GLU A 104 7.14 -2.95 -16.99
N VAL A 105 7.40 -1.67 -17.26
CA VAL A 105 8.19 -0.81 -16.36
C VAL A 105 7.22 -0.24 -15.34
N ILE A 106 7.27 -0.77 -14.12
CA ILE A 106 6.47 -0.29 -13.00
C ILE A 106 7.19 0.91 -12.38
N ASP A 107 6.46 1.99 -12.16
CA ASP A 107 6.92 3.09 -11.32
C ASP A 107 6.88 2.66 -9.86
N LEU A 108 8.06 2.42 -9.28
CA LEU A 108 8.18 1.95 -7.91
C LEU A 108 7.61 2.96 -6.90
N ALA A 109 7.71 4.27 -7.19
CA ALA A 109 7.14 5.28 -6.31
C ALA A 109 5.61 5.15 -6.27
N ALA A 110 4.98 5.03 -7.44
CA ALA A 110 3.53 4.84 -7.54
C ALA A 110 3.05 3.55 -6.85
N GLU A 111 3.81 2.45 -6.92
CA GLU A 111 3.44 1.21 -6.24
C GLU A 111 3.59 1.30 -4.71
N ILE A 112 4.61 2.00 -4.22
CA ILE A 112 4.77 2.28 -2.78
C ILE A 112 3.60 3.12 -2.27
N GLU A 113 3.21 4.18 -3.01
CA GLU A 113 2.06 5.02 -2.66
C GLU A 113 0.76 4.21 -2.60
N LYS A 114 0.52 3.37 -3.61
CA LYS A 114 -0.63 2.47 -3.65
C LYS A 114 -0.62 1.48 -2.48
N SER A 115 0.53 0.90 -2.16
CA SER A 115 0.66 0.01 -0.99
C SER A 115 0.36 0.74 0.32
N ALA A 116 0.77 2.00 0.45
CA ALA A 116 0.48 2.83 1.63
C ALA A 116 -1.03 3.14 1.72
N ALA A 117 -1.65 3.54 0.63
CA ALA A 117 -3.10 3.77 0.52
C ALA A 117 -3.92 2.51 0.90
N GLN A 118 -3.49 1.34 0.46
CA GLN A 118 -4.11 0.05 0.81
C GLN A 118 -3.96 -0.27 2.30
N ALA A 119 -2.80 0.03 2.90
CA ALA A 119 -2.59 -0.16 4.33
C ALA A 119 -3.51 0.74 5.16
N VAL A 120 -3.65 2.01 4.78
CA VAL A 120 -4.59 2.94 5.42
C VAL A 120 -6.03 2.44 5.28
N SER A 121 -6.46 2.07 4.07
CA SER A 121 -7.81 1.52 3.85
C SER A 121 -8.07 0.27 4.71
N SER A 122 -7.06 -0.59 4.88
CA SER A 122 -7.17 -1.79 5.74
C SER A 122 -7.41 -1.46 7.21
N GLU A 123 -6.90 -0.34 7.73
CA GLU A 123 -7.21 0.15 9.08
C GLU A 123 -8.72 0.38 9.23
N GLY A 124 -9.32 1.13 8.30
CA GLY A 124 -10.76 1.41 8.28
C GLY A 124 -11.60 0.14 8.29
N ALA A 125 -11.32 -0.79 7.37
CA ALA A 125 -12.02 -2.06 7.26
C ALA A 125 -11.93 -2.90 8.54
N LEU A 126 -10.74 -3.00 9.14
CA LEU A 126 -10.51 -3.79 10.35
C LEU A 126 -11.22 -3.19 11.56
N SER A 127 -11.17 -1.86 11.72
CA SER A 127 -11.84 -1.16 12.82
C SER A 127 -13.37 -1.31 12.74
N VAL A 128 -13.96 -1.08 11.56
CA VAL A 128 -15.42 -1.27 11.38
C VAL A 128 -15.80 -2.74 11.62
N SER A 129 -15.05 -3.69 11.09
CA SER A 129 -15.29 -5.13 11.35
C SER A 129 -15.21 -5.49 12.83
N ALA A 130 -14.25 -4.91 13.56
CA ALA A 130 -14.08 -5.14 14.99
C ALA A 130 -15.26 -4.58 15.78
N LEU A 131 -15.72 -3.36 15.47
CA LEU A 131 -16.91 -2.75 16.06
C LEU A 131 -18.16 -3.61 15.76
N MET A 132 -18.34 -4.09 14.54
CA MET A 132 -19.47 -4.97 14.19
C MET A 132 -19.48 -6.27 15.00
N ARG A 133 -18.32 -6.92 15.15
CA ARG A 133 -18.21 -8.12 15.99
C ARG A 133 -18.48 -7.82 17.46
N ALA A 134 -18.04 -6.66 17.94
CA ALA A 134 -18.31 -6.21 19.29
C ALA A 134 -19.81 -5.99 19.51
N GLN A 135 -20.51 -5.39 18.54
CA GLN A 135 -21.97 -5.23 18.60
C GLN A 135 -22.71 -6.57 18.66
N GLN A 136 -22.31 -7.53 17.84
CA GLN A 136 -22.89 -8.88 17.89
C GLN A 136 -22.68 -9.54 19.26
N ALA A 137 -21.48 -9.40 19.84
CA ALA A 137 -21.18 -9.92 21.17
C ALA A 137 -21.95 -9.17 22.28
N TYR A 138 -21.99 -7.84 22.20
CA TYR A 138 -22.70 -6.99 23.15
C TYR A 138 -24.19 -7.29 23.16
N HIS A 139 -24.81 -7.40 21.98
CA HIS A 139 -26.20 -7.81 21.85
C HIS A 139 -26.45 -9.22 22.38
N LEU A 140 -25.53 -10.17 22.14
CA LEU A 140 -25.66 -11.52 22.70
C LEU A 140 -25.65 -11.51 24.25
N GLU A 141 -24.91 -10.59 24.87
CA GLU A 141 -24.80 -10.47 26.32
C GLU A 141 -25.94 -9.64 26.94
N LYS A 142 -26.29 -8.51 26.32
CA LYS A 142 -27.21 -7.49 26.88
C LYS A 142 -28.61 -7.55 26.30
N GLY A 143 -28.78 -8.15 25.13
CA GLY A 143 -30.06 -8.20 24.41
C GLY A 143 -30.42 -6.92 23.64
N GLU A 144 -29.47 -5.99 23.49
CA GLU A 144 -29.62 -4.74 22.74
C GLU A 144 -28.28 -4.33 22.11
N PHE A 145 -28.31 -3.46 21.10
CA PHE A 145 -27.12 -2.80 20.55
C PHE A 145 -26.82 -1.52 21.34
N THR A 146 -25.60 -0.99 21.22
CA THR A 146 -25.18 0.27 21.86
C THR A 146 -24.45 1.17 20.89
N ASP A 147 -24.62 2.48 20.94
CA ASP A 147 -23.80 3.44 20.18
C ASP A 147 -22.64 4.02 21.01
N ASP A 148 -22.39 3.46 22.20
CA ASP A 148 -21.28 3.83 23.07
C ASP A 148 -20.04 2.96 22.81
N PHE A 149 -18.93 3.61 22.39
CA PHE A 149 -17.65 2.94 22.15
C PHE A 149 -17.02 2.35 23.43
N GLU A 150 -17.24 2.97 24.59
CA GLU A 150 -16.67 2.51 25.86
C GLU A 150 -17.35 1.23 26.33
N GLU A 151 -18.67 1.10 26.12
CA GLU A 151 -19.44 -0.10 26.48
C GLU A 151 -19.01 -1.34 25.70
N LEU A 152 -18.54 -1.18 24.46
CA LEU A 152 -18.01 -2.27 23.64
C LEU A 152 -16.66 -2.81 24.14
N ALA A 153 -15.93 -2.04 24.96
CA ALA A 153 -14.65 -2.43 25.56
C ALA A 153 -13.60 -2.98 24.57
N VAL A 154 -13.64 -2.57 23.30
CA VAL A 154 -12.70 -3.03 22.25
C VAL A 154 -11.42 -2.20 22.15
N GLY A 155 -11.32 -1.10 22.89
CA GLY A 155 -10.15 -0.22 22.89
C GLY A 155 -9.95 0.55 21.58
N LEU A 156 -10.99 0.67 20.76
CA LEU A 156 -10.99 1.48 19.55
C LEU A 156 -11.55 2.87 19.85
N PRO A 157 -10.83 3.95 19.53
CA PRO A 157 -11.38 5.29 19.64
C PRO A 157 -12.43 5.54 18.54
N SER A 158 -13.28 6.54 18.73
CA SER A 158 -14.21 7.01 17.70
C SER A 158 -13.50 7.73 16.54
N GLU A 159 -12.21 8.03 16.66
CA GLU A 159 -11.44 8.73 15.64
C GLU A 159 -9.95 8.34 15.70
N THR A 160 -9.33 8.20 14.54
CA THR A 160 -7.88 8.06 14.35
C THR A 160 -7.37 9.20 13.47
N ASP A 161 -6.06 9.20 13.18
CA ASP A 161 -5.51 10.14 12.21
C ASP A 161 -6.13 9.95 10.81
N ASN A 162 -6.49 8.71 10.47
CA ASN A 162 -6.96 8.33 9.13
C ASN A 162 -8.47 8.21 9.00
N PHE A 163 -9.22 7.94 10.08
CA PHE A 163 -10.65 7.67 10.02
C PHE A 163 -11.44 8.35 11.13
N ALA A 164 -12.69 8.71 10.82
CA ALA A 164 -13.72 9.03 11.81
C ALA A 164 -14.77 7.92 11.80
N TYR A 165 -15.06 7.38 12.98
CA TYR A 165 -16.02 6.29 13.16
C TYR A 165 -17.29 6.80 13.80
N THR A 166 -18.44 6.37 13.28
CA THR A 166 -19.74 6.68 13.90
C THR A 166 -20.58 5.42 14.03
N MET A 167 -21.42 5.38 15.05
CA MET A 167 -22.40 4.32 15.26
C MET A 167 -23.79 4.95 15.36
N THR A 168 -24.76 4.37 14.65
CA THR A 168 -26.14 4.86 14.62
C THR A 168 -27.07 3.74 15.02
N LEU A 169 -27.71 3.90 16.18
CA LEU A 169 -28.64 2.91 16.74
C LEU A 169 -29.97 2.92 15.97
N GLY A 170 -30.50 1.72 15.71
CA GLY A 170 -31.85 1.47 15.19
C GLY A 170 -32.61 0.47 16.05
N GLU A 171 -33.88 0.20 15.74
CA GLU A 171 -34.76 -0.61 16.58
C GLU A 171 -34.28 -2.07 16.75
N ASN A 172 -33.71 -2.67 15.70
CA ASN A 172 -33.17 -4.04 15.71
C ASN A 172 -31.87 -4.15 14.91
N GLN A 173 -31.15 -3.04 14.83
CA GLN A 173 -29.93 -2.93 14.05
C GLN A 173 -29.03 -1.81 14.57
N ILE A 174 -27.78 -1.84 14.15
CA ILE A 174 -26.84 -0.75 14.34
C ILE A 174 -25.98 -0.60 13.10
N ALA A 175 -25.96 0.63 12.58
CA ALA A 175 -25.10 1.00 11.46
C ALA A 175 -23.80 1.59 11.99
N ILE A 176 -22.68 1.23 11.38
CA ILE A 176 -21.34 1.70 11.74
C ILE A 176 -20.71 2.27 10.48
N THR A 177 -20.15 3.48 10.53
CA THR A 177 -19.35 4.00 9.42
C THR A 177 -17.92 4.24 9.85
N GLY A 178 -17.00 4.08 8.90
CA GLY A 178 -15.61 4.52 8.97
C GLY A 178 -15.34 5.43 7.79
N THR A 179 -15.44 6.73 8.01
CA THR A 179 -15.20 7.74 6.98
C THR A 179 -13.72 8.10 6.95
N ALA A 180 -13.07 7.91 5.81
CA ALA A 180 -11.67 8.28 5.64
C ALA A 180 -11.50 9.80 5.77
N LYS A 181 -10.39 10.21 6.37
CA LYS A 181 -9.97 11.62 6.52
C LYS A 181 -8.89 12.00 5.51
N VAL A 182 -8.42 11.04 4.72
CA VAL A 182 -7.38 11.18 3.71
C VAL A 182 -7.90 10.74 2.34
N GLU A 183 -7.46 11.42 1.29
CA GLU A 183 -8.01 11.28 -0.08
C GLU A 183 -7.64 9.95 -0.75
N ASN A 184 -6.60 9.27 -0.30
CA ASN A 184 -6.10 8.00 -0.84
C ASN A 184 -6.55 6.80 0.00
N ALA A 185 -7.76 6.86 0.57
CA ALA A 185 -8.32 5.77 1.34
C ALA A 185 -9.81 5.57 1.04
N LYS A 186 -10.24 4.32 1.12
CA LYS A 186 -11.65 3.95 1.00
C LYS A 186 -12.39 4.20 2.30
N SER A 187 -13.69 4.50 2.18
CA SER A 187 -14.59 4.60 3.31
C SER A 187 -15.46 3.34 3.43
N TYR A 188 -15.95 3.09 4.64
CA TYR A 188 -16.62 1.84 5.00
C TYR A 188 -17.96 2.08 5.69
N ALA A 189 -18.94 1.24 5.37
CA ALA A 189 -20.23 1.19 6.04
C ALA A 189 -20.54 -0.25 6.44
N GLY A 190 -20.83 -0.48 7.71
CA GLY A 190 -21.24 -1.77 8.26
C GLY A 190 -22.66 -1.69 8.80
N LEU A 191 -23.39 -2.79 8.71
CA LEU A 191 -24.68 -2.96 9.37
C LEU A 191 -24.68 -4.27 10.13
N VAL A 192 -25.03 -4.22 11.42
CA VAL A 192 -25.37 -5.40 12.22
C VAL A 192 -26.85 -5.36 12.49
N TYR A 193 -27.57 -6.45 12.23
CA TYR A 193 -29.02 -6.49 12.34
C TYR A 193 -29.51 -7.86 12.80
N LEU A 194 -30.70 -7.91 13.37
CA LEU A 194 -31.35 -9.16 13.73
C LEU A 194 -32.16 -9.70 12.55
N ALA A 195 -31.88 -10.94 12.16
CA ALA A 195 -32.63 -11.66 11.13
C ALA A 195 -33.49 -12.75 11.76
N GLY A 196 -34.72 -12.89 11.27
CA GLY A 196 -35.73 -13.81 11.80
C GLY A 196 -36.68 -13.14 12.80
N GLU A 197 -37.68 -13.89 13.26
CA GLU A 197 -38.74 -13.37 14.14
C GLU A 197 -38.64 -13.94 15.56
N GLY A 198 -38.88 -13.07 16.55
CA GLY A 198 -39.01 -13.45 17.95
C GLY A 198 -37.70 -13.96 18.58
N PRO A 199 -37.78 -14.87 19.57
CA PRO A 199 -36.62 -15.29 20.38
C PRO A 199 -35.60 -16.16 19.63
N GLN A 200 -35.83 -16.45 18.34
CA GLN A 200 -34.88 -17.17 17.47
C GLN A 200 -34.18 -16.23 16.49
N SER A 201 -34.33 -14.91 16.64
CA SER A 201 -33.59 -13.97 15.83
C SER A 201 -32.08 -14.12 16.05
N MET A 202 -31.33 -14.08 14.96
CA MET A 202 -29.87 -14.21 14.95
C MET A 202 -29.26 -12.94 14.40
N SER A 203 -28.19 -12.44 15.02
CA SER A 203 -27.46 -11.30 14.48
C SER A 203 -26.75 -11.67 13.17
N GLN A 204 -27.00 -10.91 12.12
CA GLN A 204 -26.27 -10.93 10.86
C GLN A 204 -25.50 -9.62 10.68
N ALA A 205 -24.59 -9.60 9.70
CA ALA A 205 -23.70 -8.49 9.46
C ALA A 205 -23.38 -8.38 7.96
N ILE A 206 -23.31 -7.15 7.46
CA ILE A 206 -22.74 -6.82 6.15
C ILE A 206 -21.75 -5.68 6.30
N LEU A 207 -20.62 -5.78 5.61
CA LEU A 207 -19.64 -4.71 5.49
C LEU A 207 -19.56 -4.29 4.03
N CYS A 208 -19.58 -2.98 3.81
CA CYS A 208 -19.54 -2.33 2.51
C CYS A 208 -18.33 -1.40 2.45
N THR A 209 -17.75 -1.27 1.27
CA THR A 209 -16.65 -0.35 0.97
C THR A 209 -17.03 0.52 -0.22
N THR A 210 -16.59 1.77 -0.23
CA THR A 210 -16.71 2.62 -1.43
C THR A 210 -15.90 2.03 -2.58
N GLU A 211 -16.41 2.08 -3.81
CA GLU A 211 -15.66 1.63 -4.99
C GLU A 211 -14.39 2.48 -5.23
N ALA A 212 -14.55 3.80 -5.15
CA ALA A 212 -13.46 4.77 -5.21
C ALA A 212 -12.98 5.17 -3.81
N ASP A 213 -11.81 5.77 -3.74
CA ASP A 213 -11.33 6.42 -2.53
C ASP A 213 -12.23 7.63 -2.22
N SER A 214 -12.54 7.85 -0.95
CA SER A 214 -13.59 8.80 -0.57
C SER A 214 -13.43 9.29 0.86
N THR A 215 -13.45 10.61 1.04
CA THR A 215 -13.47 11.30 2.34
C THR A 215 -14.88 11.69 2.79
N THR A 216 -15.91 11.25 2.05
CA THR A 216 -17.31 11.46 2.42
C THR A 216 -17.87 10.23 3.09
N THR A 217 -18.75 10.43 4.08
CA THR A 217 -19.44 9.32 4.73
C THR A 217 -20.23 8.50 3.71
N PRO A 218 -20.00 7.18 3.65
CA PRO A 218 -20.70 6.31 2.70
C PRO A 218 -22.16 6.14 3.08
N ASP A 219 -22.98 5.82 2.08
CA ASP A 219 -24.38 5.46 2.30
C ASP A 219 -24.47 4.20 3.17
N LEU A 220 -25.44 4.20 4.08
CA LEU A 220 -25.66 3.06 4.97
C LEU A 220 -26.23 1.87 4.20
N PRO A 221 -25.90 0.62 4.60
CA PRO A 221 -26.55 -0.55 4.05
C PRO A 221 -28.06 -0.53 4.33
N GLU A 222 -28.85 -0.99 3.37
CA GLU A 222 -30.30 -1.07 3.46
C GLU A 222 -30.73 -2.51 3.75
N LEU A 223 -31.83 -2.68 4.50
CA LEU A 223 -32.47 -3.98 4.69
C LEU A 223 -33.70 -4.06 3.79
N ASP A 224 -33.69 -4.99 2.84
CA ASP A 224 -34.85 -5.35 2.05
C ASP A 224 -35.19 -6.83 2.27
N ASN A 225 -36.43 -7.10 2.69
CA ASN A 225 -36.93 -8.46 2.95
C ASN A 225 -36.04 -9.34 3.86
N GLY A 226 -35.31 -8.72 4.80
CA GLY A 226 -34.42 -9.41 5.74
C GLY A 226 -33.02 -9.71 5.20
N GLU A 227 -32.71 -9.26 3.99
CA GLU A 227 -31.38 -9.29 3.39
C GLU A 227 -30.79 -7.88 3.36
N ALA A 228 -29.52 -7.75 3.73
CA ALA A 228 -28.84 -6.47 3.73
C ALA A 228 -28.06 -6.26 2.43
N THR A 229 -28.15 -5.07 1.86
CA THR A 229 -27.43 -4.68 0.64
C THR A 229 -26.68 -3.36 0.87
N CYS A 230 -25.55 -3.18 0.18
CA CYS A 230 -24.79 -1.94 0.24
C CYS A 230 -25.56 -0.80 -0.45
N GLY A 231 -25.54 0.38 0.17
CA GLY A 231 -26.13 1.60 -0.40
C GLY A 231 -25.18 2.35 -1.33
N GLY A 232 -25.75 3.16 -2.23
CA GLY A 232 -25.01 4.06 -3.11
C GLY A 232 -24.01 3.34 -4.03
N ASP A 233 -22.81 3.92 -4.16
CA ASP A 233 -21.69 3.39 -4.94
C ASP A 233 -20.76 2.48 -4.10
N SER A 234 -21.30 1.86 -3.05
CA SER A 234 -20.55 0.94 -2.20
C SER A 234 -20.79 -0.51 -2.62
N ILE A 235 -19.75 -1.34 -2.50
CA ILE A 235 -19.78 -2.77 -2.81
C ILE A 235 -19.58 -3.60 -1.54
N PRO A 236 -20.14 -4.82 -1.46
CA PRO A 236 -19.94 -5.70 -0.32
C PRO A 236 -18.47 -6.14 -0.22
N LEU A 237 -17.94 -6.13 1.00
CA LEU A 237 -16.63 -6.65 1.34
C LEU A 237 -16.79 -8.08 1.87
N GLU A 238 -16.28 -9.06 1.11
CA GLU A 238 -16.33 -10.49 1.45
C GLU A 238 -15.40 -10.88 2.60
#